data_AF-A0A6A4Y6S9-F1
#
_entry.id   AF-A0A6A4Y6S9-F1
#
_cell.length_a   1.000
_cell.length_b   1.000
_cell.length_c   1.000
_cell.angle_alpha   90.00
_cell.angle_beta   90.00
_cell.angle_gamma   90.00
#
_symmetry.space_group_name_H-M   'P 1'
#
loop_
_entity.id
_entity.type
_entity.pdbx_description
1 polymer ?
#
loop_
_entity_poly.entity_id
_entity_poly.type
_entity_poly.pdbx_seq_one_letter_code
_entity_poly.pdbx_strand_id
1 'polypeptide(L)'
;MKFLAVTTALSVIATSTLGRSIADWQVCHSRHDSCSSPSWQCCVAVADCATKKHTCRPASECNHCKKSPPRPSTQGRTFAGANSFFLHTLNAPDRLEVLDELKASGFQVVRIFLSSIGGGAKGANSIGVNDLEQDAVGRYDDSILSLVDQLMLDCVQRGLKLVVALHDRYS
;
A
#
# COMPACT_ATOMS: atom_id res chain seq x y z
N MET A 1 -53.46 -56.33 3.57
CA MET A 1 -52.36 -55.93 2.67
C MET A 1 -51.53 -54.87 3.36
N LYS A 2 -50.24 -55.15 3.59
CA LYS A 2 -49.27 -54.32 4.33
C LYS A 2 -48.65 -53.30 3.38
N PHE A 3 -48.51 -52.04 3.80
CA PHE A 3 -47.56 -51.10 3.21
C PHE A 3 -46.69 -50.51 4.33
N LEU A 4 -45.44 -50.95 4.39
CA LEU A 4 -44.38 -50.33 5.19
C LEU A 4 -43.75 -49.22 4.34
N ALA A 5 -43.80 -47.98 4.81
CA ALA A 5 -43.03 -46.87 4.26
C ALA A 5 -41.60 -46.95 4.81
N VAL A 6 -40.64 -47.17 3.92
CA VAL A 6 -39.20 -47.15 4.24
C VAL A 6 -38.69 -45.74 3.97
N THR A 7 -38.39 -44.99 5.03
CA THR A 7 -37.69 -43.71 4.96
C THR A 7 -36.18 -43.95 5.07
N THR A 8 -35.48 -43.94 3.94
CA THR A 8 -34.01 -43.88 3.90
C THR A 8 -33.55 -42.46 4.18
N ALA A 9 -33.07 -42.20 5.40
CA ALA A 9 -32.32 -41.00 5.72
C ALA A 9 -30.92 -41.10 5.09
N LEU A 10 -30.64 -40.23 4.12
CA LEU A 10 -29.32 -40.13 3.49
C LEU A 10 -28.44 -39.22 4.37
N SER A 11 -27.60 -39.83 5.21
CA SER A 11 -26.59 -39.10 5.99
C SER A 11 -25.42 -38.71 5.09
N VAL A 12 -25.32 -37.42 4.73
CA VAL A 12 -24.12 -36.87 4.09
C VAL A 12 -23.02 -36.79 5.15
N ILE A 13 -22.10 -37.76 5.14
CA ILE A 13 -20.87 -37.68 5.94
C ILE A 13 -19.94 -36.71 5.20
N ALA A 14 -19.90 -35.47 5.68
CA ALA A 14 -18.84 -34.54 5.32
C ALA A 14 -17.52 -35.10 5.85
N THR A 15 -16.69 -35.63 4.97
CA THR A 15 -15.29 -35.94 5.27
C THR A 15 -14.56 -34.63 5.51
N SER A 16 -14.49 -34.19 6.76
CA SER A 16 -13.55 -33.15 7.17
C SER A 16 -12.14 -33.69 7.00
N THR A 17 -11.34 -33.03 6.18
CA THR A 17 -9.90 -33.20 6.15
C THR A 17 -9.38 -33.04 7.57
N LEU A 18 -8.81 -34.11 8.14
CA LEU A 18 -8.21 -34.16 9.47
C LEU A 18 -7.14 -33.08 9.59
N GLY A 19 -7.54 -31.91 10.09
CA GLY A 19 -6.58 -30.93 10.57
C GLY A 19 -5.91 -31.46 11.83
N ARG A 20 -4.60 -31.25 11.96
CA ARG A 20 -3.89 -31.67 13.17
C ARG A 20 -4.38 -30.82 14.34
N SER A 21 -4.86 -31.47 15.40
CA SER A 21 -5.21 -30.76 16.64
C SER A 21 -3.92 -30.30 17.33
N ILE A 22 -3.77 -28.98 17.49
CA ILE A 22 -2.63 -28.33 18.14
C ILE A 22 -3.07 -27.77 19.49
N ALA A 23 -2.18 -27.84 20.47
CA ALA A 23 -2.42 -27.31 21.80
C ALA A 23 -2.61 -25.79 21.79
N ASP A 24 -3.41 -25.31 22.73
CA ASP A 24 -3.66 -23.90 22.94
C ASP A 24 -2.35 -23.12 23.15
N TRP A 25 -2.29 -21.88 22.64
CA TRP A 25 -1.11 -21.00 22.61
C TRP A 25 0.07 -21.44 21.73
N GLN A 26 -0.03 -22.58 21.05
CA GLN A 26 1.02 -23.02 20.12
C GLN A 26 0.86 -22.44 18.72
N VAL A 27 1.94 -22.50 17.96
CA VAL A 27 1.98 -22.07 16.55
C VAL A 27 1.08 -22.99 15.73
N CYS A 28 0.28 -22.39 14.86
CA CYS A 28 -0.63 -23.13 14.01
C CYS A 28 -0.53 -22.65 12.56
N HIS A 29 -0.95 -23.50 11.62
CA HIS A 29 -1.09 -23.17 10.21
C HIS A 29 -2.57 -23.06 9.89
N SER A 30 -3.02 -21.87 9.48
CA SER A 30 -4.43 -21.53 9.30
C SER A 30 -5.21 -22.38 8.29
N ARG A 31 -4.52 -23.16 7.44
CA ARG A 31 -5.14 -24.06 6.47
C ARG A 31 -5.12 -25.55 6.85
N HIS A 32 -4.39 -25.93 7.90
CA HIS A 32 -4.12 -27.35 8.20
C HIS A 32 -4.32 -27.73 9.66
N ASP A 33 -4.30 -26.77 10.58
CA ASP A 33 -4.31 -27.06 12.01
C ASP A 33 -5.61 -26.56 12.65
N SER A 34 -6.14 -27.35 13.58
CA SER A 34 -7.28 -26.99 14.43
C SER A 34 -6.82 -26.85 15.87
N CYS A 35 -7.40 -25.91 16.62
CA CYS A 35 -7.04 -25.74 18.02
C CYS A 35 -7.75 -26.78 18.90
N SER A 36 -7.11 -27.17 20.01
CA SER A 36 -7.60 -28.21 20.90
C SER A 36 -8.92 -27.83 21.59
N SER A 37 -9.12 -26.54 21.87
CA SER A 37 -10.31 -26.05 22.57
C SER A 37 -11.38 -25.51 21.60
N PRO A 38 -12.68 -25.77 21.85
CA PRO A 38 -13.78 -25.47 20.91
C PRO A 38 -14.09 -23.97 20.72
N SER A 39 -13.53 -23.08 21.54
CA SER A 39 -13.64 -21.61 21.42
C SER A 39 -12.34 -20.95 20.93
N TRP A 40 -11.38 -21.77 20.49
CA TRP A 40 -10.07 -21.34 20.06
C TRP A 40 -9.95 -21.48 18.56
N GLN A 41 -9.29 -20.50 17.95
CA GLN A 41 -9.07 -20.49 16.51
C GLN A 41 -7.62 -20.14 16.22
N CYS A 42 -7.13 -20.67 15.09
CA CYS A 42 -5.81 -20.33 14.59
C CYS A 42 -5.85 -18.92 13.98
N CYS A 43 -5.24 -17.95 14.66
CA CYS A 43 -5.29 -16.55 14.26
C CYS A 43 -3.99 -15.82 14.64
N VAL A 44 -3.85 -14.56 14.21
CA VAL A 44 -2.78 -13.68 14.70
C VAL A 44 -3.36 -12.81 15.82
N ALA A 45 -3.01 -13.10 17.07
CA ALA A 45 -3.37 -12.25 18.22
C ALA A 45 -2.49 -10.99 18.29
N VAL A 46 -2.88 -10.02 19.13
CA VAL A 46 -2.15 -8.74 19.35
C VAL A 46 -0.66 -8.96 19.58
N ALA A 47 -0.33 -9.91 20.45
CA ALA A 47 1.04 -10.24 20.82
C ALA A 47 1.87 -10.76 19.64
N ASP A 48 1.22 -11.37 18.64
CA ASP A 48 1.86 -11.98 17.47
C ASP A 48 1.79 -11.08 16.22
N CYS A 49 1.23 -9.86 16.33
CA CYS A 49 1.06 -8.96 15.18
C CYS A 49 2.37 -8.47 14.56
N ALA A 50 3.43 -8.37 15.36
CA ALA A 50 4.77 -7.95 14.91
C ALA A 50 5.47 -9.07 14.13
N THR A 51 5.29 -10.32 14.56
CA THR A 51 5.93 -11.50 13.95
C THR A 51 5.06 -12.13 12.85
N LYS A 52 3.82 -11.68 12.68
CA LYS A 52 2.81 -12.24 11.75
C LYS A 52 2.61 -13.74 11.95
N LYS A 53 2.80 -14.20 13.18
CA LYS A 53 2.74 -15.61 13.54
C LYS A 53 1.31 -15.99 13.87
N HIS A 54 0.84 -17.10 13.31
CA HIS A 54 -0.44 -17.68 13.70
C HIS A 54 -0.25 -18.55 14.93
N THR A 55 -1.08 -18.33 15.93
CA THR A 55 -1.11 -19.13 17.15
C THR A 55 -2.55 -19.49 17.50
N CYS A 56 -2.76 -20.64 18.14
CA CYS A 56 -4.07 -20.99 18.68
C CYS A 56 -4.39 -20.07 19.85
N ARG A 57 -5.44 -19.26 19.71
CA ARG A 57 -5.84 -18.24 20.71
C ARG A 57 -7.36 -18.29 20.92
N PRO A 58 -7.88 -17.80 22.06
CA PRO A 58 -9.31 -17.60 22.24
C PRO A 58 -9.85 -16.67 21.15
N ALA A 59 -11.05 -16.94 20.64
CA ALA A 59 -11.64 -16.15 19.55
C ALA A 59 -11.71 -14.62 19.86
N SER A 60 -11.82 -14.23 21.13
CA SER A 60 -11.81 -12.83 21.58
C SER A 60 -10.49 -12.10 21.30
N GLU A 61 -9.36 -12.81 21.23
CA GLU A 61 -8.04 -12.22 21.01
C GLU A 61 -7.67 -12.08 19.53
N CYS A 62 -8.48 -12.68 18.63
CA CYS A 62 -8.15 -12.83 17.22
C CYS A 62 -8.43 -11.62 16.33
N ASN A 63 -8.91 -10.50 16.86
CA ASN A 63 -9.39 -9.35 16.07
C ASN A 63 -8.63 -8.04 16.28
N HIS A 64 -7.42 -8.09 16.84
CA HIS A 64 -6.80 -6.89 17.39
C HIS A 64 -5.40 -6.55 16.87
N CYS A 65 -4.97 -7.15 15.76
CA CYS A 65 -3.95 -6.48 14.96
C CYS A 65 -4.58 -5.24 14.37
N LYS A 66 -4.42 -4.09 15.05
CA LYS A 66 -4.75 -2.79 14.47
C LYS A 66 -4.18 -2.80 13.07
N LYS A 67 -5.11 -2.74 12.11
CA LYS A 67 -4.81 -2.79 10.70
C LYS A 67 -3.64 -1.83 10.49
N SER A 68 -2.56 -2.33 9.90
CA SER A 68 -1.70 -1.46 9.10
C SER A 68 -2.64 -0.56 8.27
N PRO A 69 -2.29 0.73 8.06
CA PRO A 69 -3.13 1.66 7.31
C PRO A 69 -3.73 0.95 6.10
N PRO A 70 -5.05 1.11 5.86
CA PRO A 70 -5.82 0.21 5.01
C PRO A 70 -5.05 -0.11 3.74
N ARG A 71 -4.62 -1.37 3.61
CA ARG A 71 -4.06 -1.85 2.35
C ARG A 71 -5.21 -1.70 1.34
N PRO A 72 -5.04 -0.93 0.25
CA PRO A 72 -6.10 -0.76 -0.71
C PRO A 72 -6.54 -2.15 -1.18
N SER A 73 -7.82 -2.46 -1.01
CA SER A 73 -8.43 -3.65 -1.57
C SER A 73 -8.08 -3.71 -3.05
N THR A 74 -7.82 -4.90 -3.58
CA THR A 74 -7.64 -5.14 -5.02
C THR A 74 -8.98 -5.01 -5.77
N GLN A 75 -9.71 -3.91 -5.53
CA GLN A 75 -10.61 -3.33 -6.52
C GLN A 75 -9.70 -2.70 -7.59
N GLY A 76 -10.16 -2.63 -8.85
CA GLY A 76 -9.33 -2.24 -10.01
C GLY A 76 -8.35 -1.12 -9.68
N ARG A 77 -7.13 -1.16 -10.25
CA ARG A 77 -5.97 -0.30 -9.93
C ARG A 77 -6.24 1.20 -10.22
N THR A 78 -7.23 1.77 -9.57
CA THR A 78 -7.63 3.16 -9.63
C THR A 78 -6.89 3.89 -8.52
N PHE A 79 -6.36 5.06 -8.85
CA PHE A 79 -5.63 5.90 -7.91
C PHE A 79 -6.18 7.33 -7.97
N ALA A 80 -6.11 8.01 -6.84
CA ALA A 80 -6.20 9.46 -6.80
C ALA A 80 -4.78 10.03 -6.89
N GLY A 81 -4.60 11.05 -7.72
CA GLY A 81 -3.31 11.71 -7.89
C GLY A 81 -3.43 13.23 -8.02
N ALA A 82 -2.32 13.91 -7.78
CA ALA A 82 -2.20 15.36 -7.91
C ALA A 82 -1.16 15.71 -8.98
N ASN A 83 -1.25 16.92 -9.55
CA ASN A 83 -0.29 17.43 -10.53
C ASN A 83 0.37 18.69 -9.99
N SER A 84 1.67 18.83 -10.21
CA SER A 84 2.40 20.08 -9.98
C SER A 84 3.50 20.23 -11.02
N PHE A 85 3.60 21.41 -11.64
CA PHE A 85 4.60 21.67 -12.67
C PHE A 85 5.98 22.03 -12.13
N PHE A 86 6.14 22.24 -10.81
CA PHE A 86 7.40 22.71 -10.22
C PHE A 86 7.73 22.07 -8.86
N LEU A 87 7.07 20.98 -8.48
CA LEU A 87 7.28 20.36 -7.16
C LEU A 87 8.74 19.93 -6.91
N HIS A 88 9.46 19.52 -7.95
CA HIS A 88 10.87 19.13 -7.86
C HIS A 88 11.78 20.33 -7.55
N THR A 89 11.35 21.56 -7.83
CA THR A 89 12.14 22.78 -7.60
C THR A 89 11.86 23.45 -6.25
N LEU A 90 10.82 23.02 -5.53
CA LEU A 90 10.58 23.48 -4.17
C LEU A 90 11.75 23.12 -3.26
N ASN A 91 12.12 24.02 -2.34
CA ASN A 91 13.06 23.69 -1.27
C ASN A 91 12.49 22.59 -0.36
N ALA A 92 13.40 21.89 0.35
CA ALA A 92 13.04 20.68 1.09
C ALA A 92 11.87 20.88 2.08
N PRO A 93 11.81 21.92 2.93
CA PRO A 93 10.70 22.08 3.87
C PRO A 93 9.33 22.11 3.17
N ASP A 94 9.15 23.01 2.21
CA ASP A 94 7.89 23.19 1.46
C ASP A 94 7.53 21.94 0.65
N ARG A 95 8.53 21.31 0.01
CA ARG A 95 8.32 20.09 -0.77
C ARG A 95 7.81 18.95 0.10
N LEU A 96 8.43 18.77 1.27
CA LEU A 96 8.05 17.72 2.22
C LEU A 96 6.65 17.98 2.80
N GLU A 97 6.34 19.23 3.13
CA GLU A 97 5.00 19.64 3.59
C GLU A 97 3.91 19.26 2.58
N VAL A 98 4.10 19.62 1.30
CA VAL A 98 3.15 19.26 0.23
C VAL A 98 2.98 17.74 0.11
N LEU A 99 4.09 16.98 0.14
CA LEU A 99 4.04 15.53 0.01
C LEU A 99 3.40 14.86 1.23
N ASP A 100 3.63 15.38 2.44
CA ASP A 100 3.01 14.89 3.67
C ASP A 100 1.51 15.15 3.69
N GLU A 101 1.06 16.31 3.19
CA GLU A 101 -0.36 16.62 3.06
C GLU A 101 -1.05 15.74 2.00
N LEU A 102 -0.41 15.50 0.86
CA LEU A 102 -0.90 14.57 -0.16
C LEU A 102 -1.08 13.16 0.41
N LYS A 103 -0.08 12.68 1.16
CA LYS A 103 -0.14 11.39 1.84
C LYS A 103 -1.27 11.36 2.88
N ALA A 104 -1.39 12.40 3.72
CA ALA A 104 -2.43 12.50 4.75
C ALA A 104 -3.84 12.52 4.14
N SER A 105 -3.99 13.16 2.99
CA SER A 105 -5.23 13.24 2.20
C SER A 105 -5.53 11.97 1.38
N GLY A 106 -4.68 10.95 1.43
CA GLY A 106 -4.91 9.66 0.76
C GLY A 106 -4.58 9.63 -0.74
N PHE A 107 -3.87 10.64 -1.26
CA PHE A 107 -3.33 10.58 -2.61
C PHE A 107 -2.25 9.49 -2.73
N GLN A 108 -2.14 8.90 -3.92
CA GLN A 108 -1.22 7.79 -4.19
C GLN A 108 -0.17 8.14 -5.24
N VAL A 109 -0.45 9.11 -6.10
CA VAL A 109 0.38 9.45 -7.25
C VAL A 109 0.55 10.96 -7.34
N VAL A 110 1.77 11.40 -7.60
CA VAL A 110 2.07 12.80 -7.95
C VAL A 110 2.60 12.82 -9.36
N ARG A 111 2.12 13.75 -10.17
CA ARG A 111 2.62 13.96 -11.53
C ARG A 111 3.35 15.30 -11.62
N ILE A 112 4.53 15.27 -12.21
CA ILE A 112 5.33 16.45 -12.55
C ILE A 112 5.54 16.57 -14.05
N PHE A 113 5.99 17.75 -14.46
CA PHE A 113 6.47 18.04 -15.80
C PHE A 113 7.96 18.34 -15.72
N LEU A 114 8.73 17.79 -16.66
CA LEU A 114 10.12 18.12 -16.87
C LEU A 114 10.16 19.28 -17.87
N SER A 115 10.48 20.47 -17.39
CA SER A 115 10.53 21.71 -18.16
C SER A 115 11.33 22.75 -17.38
N SER A 116 11.86 23.78 -18.05
CA SER A 116 12.51 24.90 -17.37
C SER A 116 11.56 25.62 -16.40
N ILE A 117 12.04 25.96 -15.21
CA ILE A 117 11.28 26.69 -14.18
C ILE A 117 12.13 27.85 -13.67
N GLY A 118 11.58 29.06 -13.68
CA GLY A 118 12.20 30.22 -13.03
C GLY A 118 12.13 30.11 -11.50
N GLY A 119 13.19 30.54 -10.80
CA GLY A 119 13.20 30.58 -9.33
C GLY A 119 12.10 31.52 -8.78
N GLY A 120 11.55 31.19 -7.61
CA GLY A 120 10.43 31.94 -7.04
C GLY A 120 9.10 31.72 -7.78
N ALA A 121 8.96 30.62 -8.53
CA ALA A 121 7.77 30.32 -9.32
C ALA A 121 6.50 30.42 -8.46
N LYS A 122 5.52 31.19 -8.93
CA LYS A 122 4.24 31.44 -8.22
C LYS A 122 4.41 32.00 -6.79
N GLY A 123 5.52 32.67 -6.50
CA GLY A 123 5.82 33.18 -5.16
C GLY A 123 6.24 32.10 -4.16
N ALA A 124 6.51 30.87 -4.63
CA ALA A 124 6.97 29.77 -3.79
C ALA A 124 8.48 29.83 -3.56
N ASN A 125 8.94 29.23 -2.45
CA ASN A 125 10.35 29.07 -2.16
C ASN A 125 10.97 27.97 -3.03
N SER A 126 11.20 28.29 -4.31
CA SER A 126 11.69 27.38 -5.35
C SER A 126 13.00 27.88 -5.94
N ILE A 127 13.86 26.92 -6.29
CA ILE A 127 15.07 27.18 -7.07
C ILE A 127 14.74 27.21 -8.56
N GLY A 128 15.48 28.02 -9.32
CA GLY A 128 15.36 28.02 -10.78
C GLY A 128 16.16 26.86 -11.38
N VAL A 129 15.66 26.28 -12.47
CA VAL A 129 16.33 25.20 -13.20
C VAL A 129 16.02 25.30 -14.70
N ASN A 130 16.99 24.95 -15.53
CA ASN A 130 16.80 24.86 -16.98
C ASN A 130 16.02 23.59 -17.36
N ASP A 131 15.55 23.55 -18.60
CA ASP A 131 15.07 22.29 -19.16
C ASP A 131 16.21 21.31 -19.43
N LEU A 132 15.87 20.03 -19.52
CA LEU A 132 16.83 18.94 -19.72
C LEU A 132 17.67 19.12 -21.00
N GLU A 133 17.09 19.63 -22.08
CA GLU A 133 17.78 19.90 -23.36
C GLU A 133 17.60 21.36 -23.82
N GLN A 134 17.82 22.31 -22.92
CA GLN A 134 17.58 23.75 -23.17
C GLN A 134 18.33 24.34 -24.37
N ASP A 135 19.59 23.94 -24.57
CA ASP A 135 20.48 24.55 -25.56
C ASP A 135 20.37 23.89 -26.96
N ALA A 136 20.54 22.57 -27.00
CA ALA A 136 20.57 21.78 -28.22
C ALA A 136 20.27 20.30 -27.92
N VAL A 137 19.64 19.61 -28.88
CA VAL A 137 19.41 18.16 -28.81
C VAL A 137 20.73 17.41 -28.59
N GLY A 138 20.76 16.52 -27.60
CA GLY A 138 21.93 15.75 -27.19
C GLY A 138 22.88 16.49 -26.25
N ARG A 139 22.56 17.73 -25.83
CA ARG A 139 23.28 18.46 -24.79
C ARG A 139 22.41 18.56 -23.54
N TYR A 140 22.57 17.59 -22.66
CA TYR A 140 21.77 17.44 -21.45
C TYR A 140 22.26 18.34 -20.29
N ASP A 141 21.33 19.01 -19.62
CA ASP A 141 21.53 19.66 -18.31
C ASP A 141 20.92 18.78 -17.21
N ASP A 142 21.77 17.96 -16.59
CA ASP A 142 21.34 16.98 -15.58
C ASP A 142 20.97 17.61 -14.22
N SER A 143 21.11 18.93 -14.06
CA SER A 143 20.74 19.60 -12.81
C SER A 143 19.27 19.38 -12.44
N ILE A 144 18.37 19.38 -13.44
CA ILE A 144 16.95 19.08 -13.23
C ILE A 144 16.72 17.63 -12.80
N LEU A 145 17.52 16.68 -13.30
CA LEU A 145 17.41 15.26 -12.94
C LEU A 145 17.79 15.03 -11.48
N SER A 146 18.79 15.75 -10.97
CA SER A 146 19.18 15.69 -9.54
C SER A 146 18.02 16.12 -8.62
N LEU A 147 17.21 17.10 -9.04
CA LEU A 147 16.03 17.53 -8.30
C LEU A 147 14.91 16.50 -8.37
N VAL A 148 14.72 15.88 -9.53
CA VAL A 148 13.76 14.79 -9.71
C VAL A 148 14.15 13.56 -8.89
N ASP A 149 15.44 13.21 -8.83
CA ASP A 149 15.96 12.12 -8.01
C ASP A 149 15.65 12.33 -6.53
N GLN A 150 15.87 13.54 -6.02
CA GLN A 150 15.52 13.89 -4.65
C GLN A 150 14.00 13.78 -4.43
N LEU A 151 13.18 14.28 -5.36
CA LEU A 151 11.73 14.16 -5.28
C LEU A 151 11.28 12.68 -5.32
N MET A 152 11.92 11.83 -6.12
CA MET A 152 11.65 10.40 -6.18
C MET A 152 11.91 9.75 -4.82
N LEU A 153 13.04 10.07 -4.18
CA LEU A 153 13.36 9.60 -2.82
C LEU A 153 12.29 10.05 -1.82
N ASP A 154 11.93 11.34 -1.84
CA ASP A 154 10.94 11.92 -0.93
C ASP A 154 9.55 11.28 -1.09
N CYS A 155 9.16 10.96 -2.33
CA CYS A 155 7.92 10.26 -2.65
C CYS A 155 7.92 8.82 -2.13
N VAL A 156 8.99 8.05 -2.37
CA VAL A 156 9.11 6.65 -1.93
C VAL A 156 9.04 6.54 -0.41
N GLN A 157 9.71 7.45 0.32
CA GLN A 157 9.64 7.51 1.79
C GLN A 157 8.21 7.73 2.32
N ARG A 158 7.34 8.34 1.51
CA ARG A 158 5.93 8.62 1.85
C ARG A 158 4.94 7.60 1.29
N GLY A 159 5.40 6.63 0.51
CA GLY A 159 4.54 5.67 -0.17
C GLY A 159 3.78 6.27 -1.36
N LEU A 160 4.24 7.39 -1.90
CA LEU A 160 3.71 8.03 -3.10
C LEU A 160 4.45 7.51 -4.33
N LYS A 161 3.74 7.41 -5.46
CA LYS A 161 4.33 7.12 -6.77
C LYS A 161 4.51 8.42 -7.56
N LEU A 162 5.55 8.49 -8.38
CA LEU A 162 5.82 9.65 -9.24
C LEU A 162 5.52 9.30 -10.71
N VAL A 163 4.83 10.20 -11.40
CA VAL A 163 4.69 10.22 -12.87
C VAL A 163 5.45 11.42 -13.39
N VAL A 164 6.41 11.18 -14.29
CA VAL A 164 7.19 12.24 -14.93
C VAL A 164 6.71 12.39 -16.36
N ALA A 165 6.16 13.55 -16.70
CA ALA A 165 5.92 13.92 -18.08
C ALA A 165 7.17 14.61 -18.63
N LEU A 166 7.77 14.05 -19.68
CA LEU A 166 9.00 14.55 -20.31
C LEU A 166 8.79 15.80 -21.19
N HIS A 167 7.62 16.42 -21.12
CA HIS A 167 7.23 17.55 -21.96
C HIS A 167 6.02 18.26 -21.34
N ASP A 168 5.96 19.60 -21.45
CA ASP A 168 4.77 20.40 -21.15
C ASP A 168 4.23 21.05 -22.44
N ARG A 169 2.91 21.28 -22.54
CA ARG A 169 2.29 21.85 -23.75
C ARG A 169 2.87 23.23 -24.12
N TYR A 170 3.41 23.95 -23.14
CA TYR A 170 3.90 25.32 -23.28
C TYR A 170 5.43 25.43 -23.20
N SER A 171 6.15 24.30 -23.09
CA SER A 171 7.61 24.23 -23.16
C SER A 171 8.06 23.97 -24.59
#